data_AF-A0A1R3KMF5-F1
#
_entry.id   AF-A0A1R3KMF5-F1
#
_cell.length_a   1.000
_cell.length_b   1.000
_cell.length_c   1.000
_cell.angle_alpha   90.00
_cell.angle_beta   90.00
_cell.angle_gamma   90.00
#
_symmetry.space_group_name_H-M   'P 1'
#
loop_
_entity.id
_entity.type
_entity.pdbx_description
1 polymer ?
#
loop_
_entity_poly.entity_id
_entity_poly.type
_entity_poly.pdbx_seq_one_letter_code
_entity_poly.pdbx_strand_id
1 'polypeptide(L)'
;MSDGDDQQLPPRRNLPMLAYSIISNLEDLLQLRYPTGSLTSSENIQESPTFAIAIKAILALSPCQTTHNERVLAIVRQWLQISDAELPSPDEVSEILEQPNILNEIYGRGLANHFPPVYNLLKPTRRRKCEEIKTNYKNIMIEGELSDTICFKTSPLQTAWMSVSSIVQPISASMRHRIQVMIEEDNEVQENQQQIRQSQPVTILIYNAKGILRPSFLPTIARNISTFNPSIVIVTETRACVGQIHVTTHCLNQRILQCIDPIRYLGGSCIMYDATQLWCLPERHNLSVHALSIIENLEDQLRISYHTGQLTQSEEIQRELLLEHVVKAILAFPSYRTTRDENINLIIRSWLGITDRDLPSIDETRIILHQSSILTKIYSRCLANKTPHLFTLSKPTHETEFVTAEPNFTHMTVKGEIDRVICVNTRYIFRAWISISGRIDSVSGRAKHNIQIMLDASNSSTSHSAQQNQISLSSPQSMNMLIYNARGITRPSFFPTLHDSLTIHRPAVAIVTETRLRVRIEEIEAQFDNYRFLHCINPHGYLGGSWFIFDQNQCSARIVNAARRDITAEISLG
;
A
#
# COMPACT_ATOMS: atom_id res chain seq x y z
N MET A 1 64.59 32.81 -3.06
CA MET A 1 64.83 32.00 -1.84
C MET A 1 64.21 32.77 -0.69
N SER A 2 62.96 32.46 -0.35
CA SER A 2 62.31 32.95 0.86
C SER A 2 62.03 31.73 1.72
N ASP A 3 62.49 31.76 2.96
CA ASP A 3 62.22 30.77 3.99
C ASP A 3 60.71 30.67 4.21
N GLY A 4 60.08 29.70 3.56
CA GLY A 4 58.74 29.26 3.90
C GLY A 4 58.86 28.35 5.11
N ASP A 5 58.81 28.92 6.32
CA ASP A 5 58.51 28.16 7.51
C ASP A 5 57.21 27.40 7.23
N ASP A 6 57.31 26.08 7.01
CA ASP A 6 56.19 25.15 7.11
C ASP A 6 55.71 25.20 8.56
N GLN A 7 54.94 26.24 8.89
CA GLN A 7 54.36 26.40 10.22
C GLN A 7 53.40 25.25 10.44
N GLN A 8 53.90 24.21 11.09
CA GLN A 8 53.14 23.00 11.39
C GLN A 8 51.85 23.38 12.12
N LEU A 9 50.70 22.96 11.57
CA LEU A 9 49.38 23.22 12.17
C LEU A 9 49.37 22.78 13.64
N PRO A 10 48.84 23.61 14.56
CA PRO A 10 48.86 23.30 15.98
C PRO A 10 48.07 22.01 16.28
N PRO A 11 48.54 21.13 17.19
CA PRO A 11 47.76 19.96 17.59
C PRO A 11 46.37 20.35 18.11
N ARG A 12 45.34 19.52 17.87
CA ARG A 12 43.94 19.82 18.21
C ARG A 12 43.73 20.30 19.65
N ARG A 13 44.48 19.73 20.61
CA ARG A 13 44.45 20.10 22.04
C ARG A 13 44.95 21.52 22.36
N ASN A 14 45.71 22.11 21.43
CA ASN A 14 46.31 23.44 21.57
C ASN A 14 45.55 24.51 20.75
N LEU A 15 44.46 24.14 20.08
CA LEU A 15 43.65 25.09 19.32
C LEU A 15 42.93 26.07 20.26
N PRO A 16 42.87 27.37 19.92
CA PRO A 16 41.95 28.29 20.58
C PRO A 16 40.51 27.74 20.53
N MET A 17 39.73 27.90 21.60
CA MET A 17 38.37 27.35 21.68
C MET A 17 37.48 27.71 20.49
N LEU A 18 37.63 28.95 19.97
CA LEU A 18 36.92 29.40 18.78
C LEU A 18 37.34 28.62 17.52
N ALA A 19 38.65 28.44 17.31
CA ALA A 19 39.19 27.64 16.21
C ALA A 19 38.74 26.18 16.29
N TYR A 20 38.81 25.59 17.49
CA TYR A 20 38.33 24.24 17.74
C TYR A 20 36.86 24.06 17.36
N SER A 21 35.99 25.02 17.73
CA SER A 21 34.56 24.98 17.42
C SER A 21 34.29 25.07 15.92
N ILE A 22 34.96 26.01 15.23
CA ILE A 22 34.84 26.19 13.77
C ILE A 22 35.32 24.94 13.04
N ILE A 23 36.52 24.46 13.37
CA ILE A 23 37.10 23.25 12.78
C ILE A 23 36.18 22.06 13.03
N SER A 24 35.68 21.86 14.25
CA SER A 24 34.78 20.76 14.56
C SER A 24 33.43 20.83 13.83
N ASN A 25 33.00 22.02 13.40
CA ASN A 25 31.81 22.19 12.56
C ASN A 25 32.14 21.88 11.09
N LEU A 26 33.27 22.38 10.59
CA LEU A 26 33.72 22.17 9.22
C LEU A 26 34.15 20.72 8.95
N GLU A 27 34.76 20.02 9.90
CA GLU A 27 35.04 18.58 9.80
C GLU A 27 33.74 17.80 9.54
N ASP A 28 32.64 18.18 10.19
CA ASP A 28 31.34 17.55 10.02
C ASP A 28 30.69 17.93 8.67
N LEU A 29 30.80 19.20 8.27
CA LEU A 29 30.21 19.69 7.01
C LEU A 29 30.95 19.21 5.77
N LEU A 30 32.28 19.15 5.84
CA LEU A 30 33.17 18.77 4.74
C LEU A 30 33.55 17.29 4.79
N GLN A 31 33.21 16.57 5.87
CA GLN A 31 33.68 15.19 6.13
C GLN A 31 35.21 15.06 6.07
N LEU A 32 35.91 16.10 6.55
CA LEU A 32 37.37 16.14 6.64
C LEU A 32 37.83 15.89 8.08
N ARG A 33 39.13 15.60 8.25
CA ARG A 33 39.75 15.46 9.57
C ARG A 33 40.81 16.55 9.76
N TYR A 34 40.86 17.12 10.95
CA TYR A 34 41.96 17.99 11.35
C TYR A 34 43.10 17.17 11.98
N PRO A 35 44.39 17.45 11.66
CA PRO A 35 44.87 18.49 10.74
C PRO A 35 45.04 18.01 9.29
N THR A 36 44.64 16.78 8.96
CA THR A 36 44.86 16.15 7.66
C THR A 36 43.64 16.24 6.75
N GLY A 37 43.65 17.18 5.81
CA GLY A 37 42.61 17.29 4.79
C GLY A 37 42.83 18.56 3.97
N SER A 38 42.34 18.57 2.74
CA SER A 38 42.27 19.77 1.91
C SER A 38 40.83 20.00 1.47
N LEU A 39 40.47 21.25 1.18
CA LEU A 39 39.12 21.57 0.71
C LEU A 39 38.73 20.72 -0.52
N THR A 40 39.67 20.51 -1.44
CA THR A 40 39.48 19.72 -2.67
C THR A 40 39.33 18.22 -2.43
N SER A 41 39.80 17.70 -1.29
CA SER A 41 39.65 16.28 -0.91
C SER A 41 38.28 15.94 -0.32
N SER A 42 37.42 16.94 -0.06
CA SER A 42 36.10 16.71 0.52
C SER A 42 35.12 16.11 -0.50
N GLU A 43 34.55 14.95 -0.17
CA GLU A 43 33.50 14.30 -0.98
C GLU A 43 32.29 15.23 -1.19
N ASN A 44 31.88 15.97 -0.16
CA ASN A 44 30.78 16.93 -0.25
C ASN A 44 31.05 18.04 -1.27
N ILE A 45 32.32 18.44 -1.46
CA ILE A 45 32.71 19.45 -2.44
C ILE A 45 32.80 18.88 -3.84
N GLN A 46 33.20 17.61 -3.98
CA GLN A 46 33.17 16.92 -5.26
C GLN A 46 31.73 16.75 -5.76
N GLU A 47 30.80 16.48 -4.85
CA GLU A 47 29.36 16.40 -5.13
C GLU A 47 28.73 17.78 -5.39
N SER A 48 29.13 18.81 -4.64
CA SER A 48 28.65 20.20 -4.82
C SER A 48 29.81 21.21 -4.84
N PRO A 49 30.38 21.51 -6.02
CA PRO A 49 31.46 22.50 -6.15
C PRO A 49 31.05 23.90 -5.69
N THR A 50 29.75 24.23 -5.79
CA THR A 50 29.16 25.47 -5.27
C THR A 50 29.42 25.64 -3.77
N PHE A 51 29.46 24.54 -3.01
CA PHE A 51 29.73 24.62 -1.58
C PHE A 51 31.16 25.07 -1.26
N ALA A 52 32.15 24.71 -2.10
CA ALA A 52 33.52 25.20 -1.96
C ALA A 52 33.59 26.72 -2.13
N ILE A 53 32.87 27.25 -3.12
CA ILE A 53 32.76 28.69 -3.37
C ILE A 53 32.13 29.39 -2.16
N ALA A 54 31.06 28.82 -1.60
CA ALA A 54 30.41 29.34 -0.40
C ALA A 54 31.36 29.41 0.80
N ILE A 55 32.14 28.35 1.06
CA ILE A 55 33.13 28.32 2.15
C ILE A 55 34.22 29.37 1.94
N LYS A 56 34.77 29.49 0.73
CA LYS A 56 35.78 30.50 0.39
C LYS A 56 35.24 31.92 0.61
N ALA A 57 34.03 32.20 0.15
CA ALA A 57 33.39 33.50 0.35
C ALA A 57 33.13 33.82 1.83
N ILE A 58 32.65 32.86 2.63
CA ILE A 58 32.45 33.05 4.08
C ILE A 58 33.79 33.32 4.79
N LEU A 59 34.86 32.63 4.41
CA LEU A 59 36.20 32.83 4.99
C LEU A 59 36.87 34.14 4.56
N ALA A 60 36.47 34.71 3.42
CA ALA A 60 36.94 36.00 2.90
C ALA A 60 36.20 37.21 3.49
N LEU A 61 35.11 36.99 4.25
CA LEU A 61 34.37 38.08 4.90
C LEU A 61 35.25 38.83 5.90
N SER A 62 35.08 40.15 5.95
CA SER A 62 35.81 41.02 6.88
C SER A 62 35.56 40.62 8.34
N PRO A 63 36.54 40.78 9.26
CA PRO A 63 36.35 40.60 10.70
C PRO A 63 35.22 41.45 11.31
N CYS A 64 34.77 42.51 10.63
CA CYS A 64 33.61 43.29 11.05
C CYS A 64 32.27 42.58 10.78
N GLN A 65 32.27 41.63 9.83
CA GLN A 65 31.11 40.88 9.37
C GLN A 65 31.10 39.44 9.91
N THR A 66 32.23 38.96 10.43
CA THR A 66 32.35 37.68 11.13
C THR A 66 32.70 37.92 12.58
N THR A 67 32.21 37.09 13.52
CA THR A 67 32.58 37.22 14.94
C THR A 67 33.97 36.61 15.22
N HIS A 68 34.85 36.55 14.21
CA HIS A 68 36.02 35.68 14.19
C HIS A 68 37.32 36.48 14.09
N ASN A 69 38.33 36.06 14.86
CA ASN A 69 39.65 36.68 14.85
C ASN A 69 40.46 36.18 13.63
N GLU A 70 41.18 37.07 12.95
CA GLU A 70 42.09 36.76 11.83
C GLU A 70 43.02 35.57 12.09
N ARG A 71 43.57 35.48 13.31
CA ARG A 71 44.44 34.35 13.68
C ARG A 71 43.72 33.01 13.62
N VAL A 72 42.43 32.98 13.95
CA VAL A 72 41.61 31.76 13.87
C VAL A 72 41.31 31.41 12.42
N LEU A 73 40.96 32.40 11.59
CA LEU A 73 40.71 32.19 10.18
C LEU A 73 41.97 31.74 9.43
N ALA A 74 43.15 32.25 9.81
CA ALA A 74 44.43 31.80 9.25
C ALA A 74 44.67 30.30 9.49
N ILE A 75 44.41 29.80 10.71
CA ILE A 75 44.52 28.36 11.03
C ILE A 75 43.55 27.53 10.18
N VAL A 76 42.32 28.01 9.99
CA VAL A 76 41.30 27.31 9.20
C VAL A 76 41.69 27.30 7.71
N ARG A 77 42.13 28.43 7.15
CA ARG A 77 42.61 28.53 5.76
C ARG A 77 43.80 27.62 5.51
N GLN A 78 44.77 27.64 6.41
CA GLN A 78 45.95 26.79 6.32
C GLN A 78 45.59 25.30 6.39
N TRP A 79 44.68 24.90 7.28
CA TRP A 79 44.17 23.53 7.32
C TRP A 79 43.48 23.12 6.03
N LEU A 80 42.60 23.97 5.50
CA LEU A 80 41.87 23.69 4.26
C LEU A 80 42.74 23.82 3.00
N GLN A 81 44.00 24.27 3.14
CA GLN A 81 44.95 24.55 2.06
C GLN A 81 44.41 25.57 1.06
N ILE A 82 43.70 26.59 1.55
CA ILE A 82 43.18 27.69 0.74
C ILE A 82 44.22 28.80 0.71
N SER A 83 44.76 29.08 -0.46
CA SER A 83 45.69 30.21 -0.65
C SER A 83 44.94 31.54 -0.67
N ASP A 84 45.61 32.64 -0.30
CA ASP A 84 44.98 33.98 -0.33
C ASP A 84 44.56 34.41 -1.75
N ALA A 85 45.22 33.88 -2.79
CA ALA A 85 44.86 34.11 -4.19
C ALA A 85 43.57 33.40 -4.63
N GLU A 86 43.11 32.39 -3.87
CA GLU A 86 41.86 31.68 -4.13
C GLU A 86 40.66 32.30 -3.43
N LEU A 87 40.88 33.26 -2.53
CA LEU A 87 39.81 33.95 -1.84
C LEU A 87 39.25 35.05 -2.75
N PRO A 88 37.91 35.15 -2.87
CA PRO A 88 37.29 36.26 -3.60
C PRO A 88 37.62 37.60 -2.92
N SER A 89 37.71 38.64 -3.73
CA SER A 89 37.82 40.02 -3.27
C SER A 89 36.55 40.45 -2.51
N PRO A 90 36.59 41.50 -1.67
CA PRO A 90 35.42 41.94 -0.90
C PRO A 90 34.18 42.24 -1.75
N ASP A 91 34.37 42.78 -2.97
CA ASP A 91 33.27 43.06 -3.89
C ASP A 91 32.68 41.77 -4.48
N GLU A 92 33.52 40.82 -4.86
CA GLU A 92 33.09 39.49 -5.33
C GLU A 92 32.39 38.69 -4.23
N VAL A 93 32.81 38.83 -2.97
CA VAL A 93 32.16 38.17 -1.82
C VAL A 93 30.69 38.56 -1.73
N SER A 94 30.36 39.84 -1.91
CA SER A 94 28.97 40.29 -1.87
C SER A 94 28.16 39.67 -3.00
N GLU A 95 28.70 39.66 -4.22
CA GLU A 95 28.02 39.07 -5.38
C GLU A 95 27.80 37.56 -5.22
N ILE A 96 28.84 36.83 -4.79
CA ILE A 96 28.78 35.38 -4.57
C ILE A 96 27.74 35.03 -3.50
N LEU A 97 27.73 35.75 -2.38
CA LEU A 97 26.84 35.47 -1.25
C LEU A 97 25.38 35.88 -1.51
N GLU A 98 25.10 36.60 -2.60
CA GLU A 98 23.73 36.87 -3.07
C GLU A 98 23.21 35.80 -4.04
N GLN A 99 24.07 34.92 -4.56
CA GLN A 99 23.67 33.90 -5.53
C GLN A 99 22.74 32.84 -4.89
N PRO A 100 21.58 32.52 -5.49
CA PRO A 100 20.61 31.60 -4.90
C PRO A 100 21.12 30.18 -4.62
N ASN A 101 21.96 29.63 -5.50
CA ASN A 101 22.59 28.33 -5.34
C ASN A 101 23.59 28.31 -4.17
N ILE A 102 24.35 29.40 -3.96
CA ILE A 102 25.25 29.57 -2.83
C ILE A 102 24.45 29.66 -1.53
N LEU A 103 23.40 30.48 -1.50
CA LEU A 103 22.52 30.61 -0.34
C LEU A 103 21.84 29.28 0.02
N ASN A 104 21.41 28.49 -0.96
CA ASN A 104 20.87 27.15 -0.73
C ASN A 104 21.87 26.23 0.01
N GLU A 105 23.14 26.23 -0.38
CA GLU A 105 24.19 25.46 0.31
C GLU A 105 24.40 25.97 1.75
N ILE A 106 24.48 27.29 1.91
CA ILE A 106 24.74 27.91 3.22
C ILE A 106 23.60 27.60 4.20
N TYR A 107 22.35 27.88 3.83
CA TYR A 107 21.21 27.65 4.71
C TYR A 107 20.88 26.16 4.86
N GLY A 108 20.90 25.39 3.76
CA GLY A 108 20.61 23.95 3.75
C GLY A 108 21.58 23.13 4.61
N ARG A 109 22.77 23.65 4.88
CA ARG A 109 23.78 23.06 5.78
C ARG A 109 23.88 23.73 7.16
N GLY A 110 23.08 24.76 7.42
CA GLY A 110 22.99 25.40 8.73
C GLY A 110 24.06 26.45 9.02
N LEU A 111 24.73 26.98 8.00
CA LEU A 111 25.79 27.99 8.13
C LEU A 111 25.28 29.42 8.29
N ALA A 112 24.00 29.68 8.04
CA ALA A 112 23.36 30.97 8.31
C ALA A 112 22.06 30.79 9.10
N ASN A 113 21.74 31.72 10.01
CA ASN A 113 20.58 31.61 10.91
C ASN A 113 19.47 32.64 10.69
N HIS A 114 19.77 33.70 9.95
CA HIS A 114 18.94 34.90 9.86
C HIS A 114 18.80 35.33 8.40
N PHE A 115 17.86 36.21 8.08
CA PHE A 115 17.76 36.86 6.77
C PHE A 115 17.78 38.40 6.91
N PRO A 116 18.77 39.13 6.36
CA PRO A 116 19.91 38.66 5.56
C PRO A 116 20.83 37.69 6.35
N PRO A 117 21.64 36.87 5.65
CA PRO A 117 22.43 35.82 6.27
C PRO A 117 23.42 36.39 7.29
N VAL A 118 23.28 35.94 8.54
CA VAL A 118 24.32 36.06 9.56
C VAL A 118 25.04 34.72 9.62
N TYR A 119 26.26 34.70 9.10
CA TYR A 119 27.07 33.48 8.98
C TYR A 119 27.59 33.04 10.33
N ASN A 120 27.46 31.74 10.61
CA ASN A 120 27.88 31.14 11.85
C ASN A 120 28.63 29.84 11.57
N LEU A 121 29.96 29.91 11.66
CA LEU A 121 30.83 28.75 11.52
C LEU A 121 30.90 27.91 12.80
N LEU A 122 30.32 28.35 13.91
CA LEU A 122 30.38 27.62 15.17
C LEU A 122 29.53 26.36 15.11
N LYS A 123 30.03 25.30 15.76
CA LYS A 123 29.26 24.08 15.93
C LYS A 123 28.01 24.37 16.75
N PRO A 124 26.80 24.02 16.27
CA PRO A 124 25.58 24.25 17.02
C PRO A 124 25.59 23.48 18.34
N THR A 125 25.28 24.17 19.44
CA THR A 125 25.10 23.53 20.75
C THR A 125 23.79 22.77 20.74
N ARG A 126 23.86 21.44 20.92
CA ARG A 126 22.68 20.58 20.95
C ARG A 126 22.09 20.53 22.35
N ARG A 127 20.81 20.87 22.48
CA ARG A 127 20.05 20.68 23.72
C ARG A 127 19.15 19.47 23.56
N ARG A 128 19.10 18.62 24.57
CA ARG A 128 18.22 17.46 24.62
C ARG A 128 17.29 17.60 25.81
N LYS A 129 15.99 17.47 25.56
CA LYS A 129 14.97 17.47 26.60
C LYS A 129 14.07 16.28 26.39
N CYS A 130 13.79 15.52 27.44
CA CYS A 130 12.75 14.50 27.45
C CYS A 130 11.75 14.85 28.55
N GLU A 131 10.46 14.86 28.24
CA GLU A 131 9.42 15.14 29.22
C GLU A 131 8.16 14.30 29.00
N GLU A 132 7.33 14.18 30.02
CA GLU A 132 6.03 13.53 29.91
C GLU A 132 4.94 14.60 29.84
N ILE A 133 4.00 14.47 28.90
CA ILE A 133 2.86 15.37 28.80
C ILE A 133 1.77 14.88 29.75
N LYS A 134 1.53 15.66 30.81
CA LYS A 134 0.47 15.40 31.80
C LYS A 134 -0.82 16.18 31.54
N THR A 135 -0.79 17.11 30.59
CA THR A 135 -1.91 18.00 30.26
C THR A 135 -2.46 17.63 28.90
N ASN A 136 -3.76 17.81 28.69
CA ASN A 136 -4.43 17.66 27.39
C ASN A 136 -3.93 18.61 26.30
N TYR A 137 -3.16 19.64 26.67
CA TYR A 137 -2.58 20.59 25.73
C TYR A 137 -1.10 20.81 26.01
N LYS A 138 -0.32 20.85 24.93
CA LYS A 138 1.08 21.25 24.97
C LYS A 138 1.40 22.16 23.80
N ASN A 139 2.04 23.29 24.10
CA ASN A 139 2.58 24.22 23.12
C ASN A 139 4.10 24.25 23.23
N ILE A 140 4.79 23.97 22.14
CA ILE A 140 6.25 23.90 22.07
C ILE A 140 6.72 24.93 21.06
N MET A 141 7.62 25.80 21.52
CA MET A 141 8.26 26.81 20.68
C MET A 141 9.69 26.36 20.39
N ILE A 142 10.05 26.29 19.11
CA ILE A 142 11.40 25.97 18.65
C ILE A 142 11.95 27.19 17.94
N GLU A 143 13.08 27.70 18.43
CA GLU A 143 13.80 28.79 17.79
C GLU A 143 14.72 28.23 16.69
N GLY A 144 14.66 28.81 15.50
CA GLY A 144 15.33 28.29 14.30
C GLY A 144 16.86 28.35 14.37
N GLU A 145 17.42 29.23 15.20
CA GLU A 145 18.86 29.35 15.43
C GLU A 145 19.43 28.26 16.35
N LEU A 146 18.58 27.58 17.13
CA LEU A 146 18.96 26.54 18.09
C LEU A 146 19.04 25.16 17.41
N SER A 147 19.62 24.19 18.11
CA SER A 147 19.68 22.79 17.67
C SER A 147 19.10 21.89 18.75
N ASP A 148 17.79 22.01 18.94
CA ASP A 148 17.06 21.32 19.99
C ASP A 148 16.57 19.95 19.51
N THR A 149 16.68 18.96 20.38
CA THR A 149 16.00 17.66 20.27
C THR A 149 15.09 17.53 21.48
N ILE A 150 13.79 17.55 21.25
CA ILE A 150 12.79 17.44 22.30
C ILE A 150 12.02 16.15 22.07
N CYS A 151 12.08 15.25 23.03
CA CYS A 151 11.25 14.05 23.06
C CYS A 151 10.18 14.27 24.12
N PHE A 152 8.95 13.84 23.84
CA PHE A 152 7.97 13.69 24.90
C PHE A 152 7.07 12.49 24.69
N LYS A 153 6.60 11.97 25.81
CA LYS A 153 5.69 10.83 25.85
C LYS A 153 4.34 11.31 26.35
N THR A 154 3.28 10.93 25.66
CA THR A 154 1.92 11.20 26.10
C THR A 154 1.46 10.12 27.08
N SER A 155 0.43 10.42 27.87
CA SER A 155 -0.42 9.37 28.43
C SER A 155 -1.02 8.52 27.29
N PRO A 156 -1.46 7.28 27.58
CA PRO A 156 -2.26 6.50 26.63
C PRO A 156 -3.41 7.35 26.10
N LEU A 157 -3.53 7.45 24.77
CA LEU A 157 -4.55 8.28 24.12
C LEU A 157 -5.17 7.54 22.93
N GLN A 158 -6.41 7.89 22.62
CA GLN A 158 -7.11 7.41 21.42
C GLN A 158 -6.93 8.40 20.27
N THR A 159 -7.12 9.70 20.55
CA THR A 159 -7.06 10.77 19.56
C THR A 159 -6.14 11.90 20.02
N ALA A 160 -5.36 12.43 19.08
CA ALA A 160 -4.61 13.65 19.26
C ALA A 160 -4.61 14.49 17.98
N TRP A 161 -4.70 15.82 18.15
CA TRP A 161 -4.51 16.79 17.09
C TRP A 161 -3.16 17.46 17.23
N MET A 162 -2.45 17.57 16.11
CA MET A 162 -1.15 18.20 16.07
C MET A 162 -1.14 19.27 14.99
N SER A 163 -0.62 20.45 15.32
CA SER A 163 -0.36 21.51 14.36
C SER A 163 1.11 21.92 14.41
N VAL A 164 1.70 22.11 13.24
CA VAL A 164 3.04 22.68 13.10
C VAL A 164 2.90 23.92 12.25
N SER A 165 3.34 25.05 12.80
CA SER A 165 3.34 26.35 12.11
C SER A 165 4.69 27.02 12.28
N SER A 166 5.08 27.79 11.27
CA SER A 166 6.39 28.44 11.22
C SER A 166 6.19 29.92 10.94
N ILE A 167 6.83 30.79 11.72
CA ILE A 167 6.67 32.24 11.64
C ILE A 167 8.05 32.89 11.57
N VAL A 168 8.24 33.81 10.62
CA VAL A 168 9.44 34.66 10.57
C VAL A 168 9.34 35.70 11.68
N GLN A 169 10.33 35.78 12.56
CA GLN A 169 10.38 36.82 13.57
C GLN A 169 10.91 38.13 12.97
N PRO A 170 10.16 39.23 13.04
CA PRO A 170 10.60 40.49 12.43
C PRO A 170 11.89 41.05 13.04
N ILE A 171 12.11 40.84 14.36
CA ILE A 171 13.22 41.44 15.10
C ILE A 171 14.51 40.64 14.92
N SER A 172 14.46 39.32 15.10
CA SER A 172 15.65 38.48 14.93
C SER A 172 15.91 38.14 13.46
N ALA A 173 14.90 38.26 12.59
CA ALA A 173 14.90 37.71 11.24
C ALA A 173 15.26 36.21 11.19
N SER A 174 15.01 35.48 12.28
CA SER A 174 15.06 34.02 12.35
C SER A 174 13.65 33.44 12.30
N MET A 175 13.54 32.12 12.14
CA MET A 175 12.27 31.42 12.16
C MET A 175 11.95 30.93 13.57
N ARG A 176 10.67 30.98 13.92
CA ARG A 176 10.11 30.33 15.10
C ARG A 176 9.10 29.30 14.67
N HIS A 177 9.23 28.08 15.16
CA HIS A 177 8.23 27.04 14.95
C HIS A 177 7.38 26.91 16.20
N ARG A 178 6.07 26.83 15.99
CA ARG A 178 5.08 26.54 17.01
C ARG A 178 4.46 25.19 16.71
N ILE A 179 4.66 24.27 17.64
CA ILE A 179 4.12 22.92 17.59
C ILE A 179 3.09 22.81 18.71
N GLN A 180 1.83 22.61 18.34
CA GLN A 180 0.74 22.41 19.30
C GLN A 180 0.30 20.96 19.25
N VAL A 181 0.16 20.35 20.42
CA VAL A 181 -0.40 19.02 20.59
C VAL A 181 -1.60 19.15 21.51
N MET A 182 -2.77 18.79 21.00
CA MET A 182 -4.03 18.68 21.75
C MET A 182 -4.37 17.20 21.83
N ILE A 183 -4.52 16.68 23.05
CA ILE A 183 -4.90 15.31 23.35
C ILE A 183 -6.36 15.37 23.75
N GLU A 184 -7.20 14.55 23.13
CA GLU A 184 -8.59 14.43 23.55
C GLU A 184 -8.63 13.76 24.93
N GLU A 185 -9.21 14.42 25.92
CA GLU A 185 -9.51 13.78 27.20
C GLU A 185 -10.73 12.88 26.99
N ASP A 186 -10.61 11.61 27.38
CA ASP A 186 -11.74 10.69 27.46
C ASP A 186 -12.72 11.25 28.50
N ASN A 187 -13.67 12.07 28.04
CA ASN A 187 -14.77 12.56 28.87
C ASN A 187 -15.64 11.36 29.25
N GLU A 188 -15.43 10.84 30.46
CA GLU A 188 -16.35 9.99 31.23
C GLU A 188 -17.30 9.11 30.40
N VAL A 189 -16.76 8.14 29.64
CA VAL A 189 -17.56 6.97 29.26
C VAL A 189 -17.32 5.89 30.30
N GLN A 190 -18.08 5.99 31.39
CA GLN A 190 -18.36 4.85 32.25
C GLN A 190 -18.96 3.72 31.40
N GLU A 191 -18.40 2.51 31.58
CA GLU A 191 -19.03 1.17 31.47
C GLU A 191 -18.53 0.15 30.45
N ASN A 192 -17.79 0.48 29.38
CA ASN A 192 -17.23 -0.57 28.51
C ASN A 192 -15.73 -0.83 28.75
N GLN A 193 -15.43 -1.49 29.87
CA GLN A 193 -14.07 -1.96 30.26
C GLN A 193 -13.39 -2.88 29.23
N GLN A 194 -14.08 -3.31 28.17
CA GLN A 194 -13.49 -4.14 27.10
C GLN A 194 -12.86 -3.32 25.97
N GLN A 195 -13.19 -2.03 25.78
CA GLN A 195 -12.60 -1.17 24.73
C GLN A 195 -11.34 -0.39 25.18
N ILE A 196 -11.07 -0.30 26.48
CA ILE A 196 -9.89 0.40 27.05
C ILE A 196 -8.56 -0.34 26.75
N ARG A 197 -8.58 -1.53 26.13
CA ARG A 197 -7.40 -2.39 26.00
C ARG A 197 -6.37 -2.02 24.92
N GLN A 198 -6.50 -0.90 24.20
CA GLN A 198 -5.57 -0.57 23.11
C GLN A 198 -5.04 0.87 23.06
N SER A 199 -5.32 1.74 24.03
CA SER A 199 -4.64 3.03 24.07
C SER A 199 -3.17 2.81 24.49
N GLN A 200 -2.24 3.15 23.59
CA GLN A 200 -0.81 3.14 23.89
C GLN A 200 -0.29 4.58 24.00
N PRO A 201 0.69 4.82 24.88
CA PRO A 201 1.32 6.13 24.96
C PRO A 201 2.08 6.41 23.67
N VAL A 202 1.85 7.58 23.08
CA VAL A 202 2.52 8.02 21.85
C VAL A 202 3.80 8.74 22.22
N THR A 203 4.91 8.37 21.59
CA THR A 203 6.18 9.08 21.77
C THR A 203 6.40 10.01 20.59
N ILE A 204 6.58 11.31 20.86
CA ILE A 204 6.76 12.34 19.84
C ILE A 204 8.19 12.91 19.96
N LEU A 205 8.94 12.84 18.87
CA LEU A 205 10.30 13.38 18.76
C LEU A 205 10.28 14.61 17.86
N ILE A 206 10.61 15.77 18.42
CA ILE A 206 10.86 17.01 17.67
C ILE A 206 12.37 17.18 17.51
N TYR A 207 12.83 17.34 16.27
CA TYR A 207 14.23 17.51 15.93
C TYR A 207 14.41 18.76 15.05
N ASN A 208 15.04 19.79 15.61
CA ASN A 208 15.46 20.95 14.82
C ASN A 208 16.74 20.59 14.04
N ALA A 209 16.58 20.39 12.72
CA ALA A 209 17.65 19.93 11.85
C ALA A 209 18.71 20.99 11.59
N LYS A 210 18.29 22.26 11.56
CA LYS A 210 19.14 23.40 11.18
C LYS A 210 19.84 23.13 9.83
N GLY A 211 19.10 22.64 8.86
CA GLY A 211 19.62 22.24 7.56
C GLY A 211 19.87 20.73 7.43
N ILE A 212 19.10 20.10 6.56
CA ILE A 212 19.13 18.66 6.31
C ILE A 212 20.24 18.20 5.35
N LEU A 213 20.86 19.14 4.62
CA LEU A 213 22.01 18.82 3.76
C LEU A 213 23.29 18.61 4.57
N ARG A 214 23.24 18.80 5.90
CA ARG A 214 24.35 18.54 6.79
C ARG A 214 24.64 17.04 6.85
N PRO A 215 25.88 16.57 6.62
CA PRO A 215 26.18 15.13 6.63
C PRO A 215 25.82 14.40 7.94
N SER A 216 25.99 15.06 9.10
CA SER A 216 25.57 14.47 10.39
C SER A 216 24.07 14.39 10.62
N PHE A 217 23.23 14.98 9.76
CA PHE A 217 21.78 14.98 9.92
C PHE A 217 21.23 13.56 10.00
N LEU A 218 21.44 12.76 8.94
CA LEU A 218 20.90 11.39 8.84
C LEU A 218 21.39 10.46 9.97
N PRO A 219 22.70 10.37 10.28
CA PRO A 219 23.16 9.56 11.40
C PRO A 219 22.61 10.03 12.75
N THR A 220 22.41 11.35 12.93
CA THR A 220 21.88 11.89 14.18
C THR A 220 20.40 11.56 14.35
N ILE A 221 19.57 11.79 13.31
CA ILE A 221 18.13 11.54 13.40
C ILE A 221 17.86 10.05 13.51
N ALA A 222 18.58 9.19 12.78
CA ALA A 222 18.47 7.73 12.91
C ALA A 222 18.80 7.27 14.33
N ARG A 223 19.89 7.78 14.93
CA ARG A 223 20.24 7.49 16.32
C ARG A 223 19.17 7.97 17.31
N ASN A 224 18.61 9.16 17.09
CA ASN A 224 17.54 9.66 17.96
C ASN A 224 16.28 8.80 17.83
N ILE A 225 15.89 8.40 16.61
CA ILE A 225 14.79 7.47 16.37
C ILE A 225 15.04 6.13 17.08
N SER A 226 16.23 5.55 16.95
CA SER A 226 16.56 4.29 17.62
C SER A 226 16.59 4.42 19.15
N THR A 227 17.00 5.57 19.67
CA THR A 227 17.10 5.83 21.12
C THR A 227 15.73 6.04 21.76
N PHE A 228 14.87 6.82 21.11
CA PHE A 228 13.59 7.24 21.68
C PHE A 228 12.41 6.38 21.21
N ASN A 229 12.60 5.57 20.16
CA ASN A 229 11.56 4.78 19.49
C ASN A 229 10.26 5.58 19.27
N PRO A 230 10.32 6.77 18.64
CA PRO A 230 9.18 7.65 18.53
C PRO A 230 8.13 7.10 17.57
N SER A 231 6.88 7.24 17.97
CA SER A 231 5.72 7.01 17.13
C SER A 231 5.57 8.14 16.11
N ILE A 232 5.85 9.40 16.48
CA ILE A 232 5.82 10.56 15.59
C ILE A 232 7.16 11.29 15.62
N VAL A 233 7.67 11.68 14.45
CA VAL A 233 8.87 12.51 14.34
C VAL A 233 8.53 13.80 13.60
N ILE A 234 8.80 14.94 14.23
CA ILE A 234 8.67 16.27 13.63
C ILE A 234 10.07 16.82 13.42
N VAL A 235 10.43 17.11 12.17
CA VAL A 235 11.68 17.79 11.82
C VAL A 235 11.37 19.24 11.49
N THR A 236 12.03 20.19 12.16
CA THR A 236 11.93 21.62 11.83
C THR A 236 13.25 22.14 11.29
N GLU A 237 13.23 23.34 10.71
CA GLU A 237 14.40 23.95 10.04
C GLU A 237 15.03 23.01 9.01
N THR A 238 14.19 22.44 8.14
CA THR A 238 14.69 21.57 7.08
C THR A 238 15.58 22.33 6.10
N ARG A 239 15.22 23.59 5.78
CA ARG A 239 15.95 24.55 4.93
C ARG A 239 16.29 24.10 3.51
N ALA A 240 15.74 22.97 3.08
CA ALA A 240 15.79 22.50 1.70
C ALA A 240 14.54 21.67 1.38
N CYS A 241 14.00 21.83 0.16
CA CYS A 241 12.84 21.06 -0.31
C CYS A 241 13.17 19.57 -0.55
N VAL A 242 14.44 19.24 -0.82
CA VAL A 242 14.92 17.87 -1.15
C VAL A 242 14.93 16.91 0.05
N GLY A 243 14.56 17.41 1.23
CA GLY A 243 14.59 16.67 2.49
C GLY A 243 13.75 15.42 2.52
N GLN A 244 12.62 15.43 1.81
CA GLN A 244 11.65 14.35 1.87
C GLN A 244 12.26 13.02 1.41
N ILE A 245 12.98 13.05 0.29
CA ILE A 245 13.65 11.87 -0.30
C ILE A 245 14.77 11.36 0.60
N HIS A 246 15.57 12.26 1.16
CA HIS A 246 16.71 11.88 1.99
C HIS A 246 16.27 11.19 3.28
N VAL A 247 15.19 11.70 3.89
CA VAL A 247 14.67 11.15 5.15
C VAL A 247 13.95 9.81 4.92
N THR A 248 13.12 9.68 3.88
CA THR A 248 12.41 8.40 3.59
C THR A 248 13.36 7.28 3.22
N THR A 249 14.46 7.58 2.53
CA THR A 249 15.44 6.57 2.12
C THR A 249 16.18 5.95 3.31
N HIS A 250 16.39 6.71 4.39
CA HIS A 250 17.24 6.28 5.52
C HIS A 250 16.45 5.94 6.80
N CYS A 251 15.20 6.37 6.93
CA CYS A 251 14.34 6.08 8.07
C CYS A 251 13.25 5.07 7.70
N LEU A 252 13.64 3.80 7.53
CA LEU A 252 12.86 2.76 6.83
C LEU A 252 11.47 2.45 7.41
N ASN A 253 11.23 2.71 8.70
CA ASN A 253 9.92 2.48 9.34
C ASN A 253 9.06 3.75 9.44
N GLN A 254 9.63 4.90 9.10
CA GLN A 254 8.97 6.20 9.20
C GLN A 254 8.37 6.56 7.85
N ARG A 255 7.09 6.92 7.84
CA ARG A 255 6.41 7.44 6.66
C ARG A 255 6.18 8.93 6.83
N ILE A 256 6.40 9.68 5.75
CA ILE A 256 6.08 11.11 5.72
C ILE A 256 4.56 11.26 5.69
N LEU A 257 4.02 12.01 6.65
CA LEU A 257 2.63 12.44 6.67
C LEU A 257 2.46 13.72 5.85
N GLN A 258 3.29 14.72 6.14
CA GLN A 258 3.21 16.05 5.52
C GLN A 258 4.56 16.75 5.66
N CYS A 259 4.96 17.53 4.67
CA CYS A 259 6.02 18.52 4.85
C CYS A 259 5.56 19.91 4.39
N ILE A 260 6.26 20.93 4.88
CA ILE A 260 6.11 22.35 4.58
C ILE A 260 7.46 22.82 4.09
N ASP A 261 7.49 23.43 2.90
CA ASP A 261 8.73 23.94 2.32
C ASP A 261 9.26 25.17 3.09
N PRO A 262 10.59 25.39 3.07
CA PRO A 262 11.17 26.61 3.61
C PRO A 262 10.62 27.87 2.93
N ILE A 263 10.49 28.96 3.70
CA ILE A 263 10.21 30.28 3.14
C ILE A 263 11.55 30.89 2.73
N ARG A 264 11.80 30.99 1.42
CA ARG A 264 13.12 31.26 0.84
C ARG A 264 14.11 30.16 1.27
N TYR A 265 14.92 30.43 2.28
CA TYR A 265 15.94 29.51 2.79
C TYR A 265 15.75 29.16 4.28
N LEU A 266 14.75 29.73 4.92
CA LEU A 266 14.53 29.61 6.35
C LEU A 266 13.33 28.71 6.67
N GLY A 267 13.43 27.96 7.77
CA GLY A 267 12.35 27.12 8.24
C GLY A 267 12.20 25.83 7.42
N GLY A 268 10.96 25.54 7.03
CA GLY A 268 10.57 24.24 6.53
C GLY A 268 10.41 23.22 7.67
N SER A 269 9.43 22.34 7.53
CA SER A 269 9.11 21.32 8.53
C SER A 269 8.66 20.03 7.86
N CYS A 270 8.83 18.90 8.52
CA CYS A 270 8.23 17.65 8.08
C CYS A 270 7.75 16.81 9.26
N ILE A 271 6.57 16.20 9.12
CA ILE A 271 5.96 15.28 10.08
C ILE A 271 6.05 13.88 9.49
N MET A 272 6.59 12.97 10.29
CA MET A 272 6.65 11.55 10.01
C MET A 272 6.00 10.76 11.12
N TYR A 273 5.57 9.55 10.81
CA TYR A 273 5.05 8.61 11.79
C TYR A 273 5.60 7.20 11.56
N ASP A 274 5.72 6.44 12.64
CA ASP A 274 6.02 5.03 12.61
C ASP A 274 4.76 4.27 12.20
N ALA A 275 4.75 3.76 10.96
CA ALA A 275 3.63 3.02 10.42
C ALA A 275 3.33 1.73 11.22
N THR A 276 4.32 1.20 11.95
CA THR A 276 4.14 0.02 12.79
C THR A 276 3.49 0.32 14.13
N GLN A 277 3.56 1.57 14.61
CA GLN A 277 3.05 1.96 15.94
C GLN A 277 1.71 2.68 15.90
N LEU A 278 1.45 3.50 14.88
CA LEU A 278 0.29 4.41 14.86
C LEU A 278 -0.82 4.02 13.90
N TRP A 279 -0.56 3.09 12.97
CA TRP A 279 -1.58 2.68 12.01
C TRP A 279 -2.46 1.57 12.60
N CYS A 280 -3.41 1.95 13.45
CA CYS A 280 -4.51 1.07 13.79
C CYS A 280 -5.37 0.85 12.55
N LEU A 281 -5.69 -0.42 12.25
CA LEU A 281 -6.61 -0.72 11.16
C LEU A 281 -7.97 -0.06 11.45
N PRO A 282 -8.55 0.69 10.51
CA PRO A 282 -9.84 1.30 10.74
C PRO A 282 -10.89 0.22 10.98
N GLU A 283 -11.73 0.44 12.00
CA GLU A 283 -12.90 -0.39 12.30
C GLU A 283 -13.78 -0.60 11.06
N ARG A 284 -14.46 -1.75 10.96
CA ARG A 284 -15.23 -2.11 9.76
C ARG A 284 -16.26 -1.05 9.37
N HIS A 285 -16.92 -0.44 10.35
CA HIS A 285 -17.94 0.60 10.12
C HIS A 285 -17.36 1.92 9.58
N ASN A 286 -16.05 2.12 9.67
CA ASN A 286 -15.34 3.29 9.15
C ASN A 286 -14.75 3.05 7.75
N LEU A 287 -14.84 1.83 7.22
CA LEU A 287 -14.40 1.51 5.87
C LEU A 287 -15.43 2.01 4.84
N SER A 288 -14.93 2.44 3.67
CA SER A 288 -15.81 2.65 2.53
C SER A 288 -16.43 1.32 2.07
N VAL A 289 -17.61 1.37 1.45
CA VAL A 289 -18.29 0.18 0.89
C VAL A 289 -17.37 -0.60 -0.05
N HIS A 290 -16.55 0.11 -0.83
CA HIS A 290 -15.59 -0.51 -1.74
C HIS A 290 -14.46 -1.23 -0.98
N ALA A 291 -13.86 -0.59 0.03
CA ALA A 291 -12.81 -1.18 0.85
C ALA A 291 -13.32 -2.41 1.61
N LEU A 292 -14.51 -2.32 2.21
CA LEU A 292 -15.15 -3.43 2.92
C LEU A 292 -15.40 -4.61 1.98
N SER A 293 -15.92 -4.36 0.77
CA SER A 293 -16.14 -5.41 -0.24
C SER A 293 -14.85 -6.12 -0.65
N ILE A 294 -13.72 -5.39 -0.77
CA ILE A 294 -12.42 -5.99 -1.06
C ILE A 294 -11.93 -6.83 0.11
N ILE A 295 -12.01 -6.28 1.32
CA ILE A 295 -11.60 -6.96 2.54
C ILE A 295 -12.38 -8.27 2.71
N GLU A 296 -13.71 -8.25 2.62
CA GLU A 296 -14.53 -9.46 2.76
C GLU A 296 -14.18 -10.53 1.72
N ASN A 297 -13.85 -10.12 0.49
CA ASN A 297 -13.40 -11.08 -0.52
C ASN A 297 -12.05 -11.69 -0.14
N LEU A 298 -11.09 -10.89 0.31
CA LEU A 298 -9.79 -11.38 0.75
C LEU A 298 -9.90 -12.26 2.00
N GLU A 299 -10.79 -11.94 2.95
CA GLU A 299 -11.08 -12.80 4.11
C GLU A 299 -11.55 -14.19 3.67
N ASP A 300 -12.46 -14.26 2.68
CA ASP A 300 -12.91 -15.53 2.10
C ASP A 300 -11.77 -16.26 1.38
N GLN A 301 -11.00 -15.56 0.53
CA GLN A 301 -9.92 -16.16 -0.25
C GLN A 301 -8.77 -16.69 0.61
N LEU A 302 -8.47 -16.00 1.71
CA LEU A 302 -7.32 -16.29 2.56
C LEU A 302 -7.69 -17.03 3.85
N ARG A 303 -8.98 -17.15 4.18
CA ARG A 303 -9.47 -17.74 5.43
C ARG A 303 -8.85 -17.09 6.67
N ILE A 304 -8.74 -15.77 6.65
CA ILE A 304 -8.27 -14.95 7.77
C ILE A 304 -9.25 -13.81 8.02
N SER A 305 -9.29 -13.32 9.26
CA SER A 305 -10.20 -12.24 9.64
C SER A 305 -9.52 -10.88 9.59
N TYR A 306 -10.21 -9.89 9.04
CA TYR A 306 -9.85 -8.48 9.14
C TYR A 306 -9.75 -8.08 10.62
N HIS A 307 -8.76 -7.23 10.92
CA HIS A 307 -8.24 -6.84 12.25
C HIS A 307 -7.38 -7.84 13.02
N THR A 308 -7.46 -9.15 12.77
CA THR A 308 -6.80 -10.14 13.65
C THR A 308 -5.88 -11.12 12.93
N GLY A 309 -6.17 -11.44 11.68
CA GLY A 309 -5.39 -12.36 10.88
C GLY A 309 -4.34 -11.67 10.03
N GLN A 310 -3.16 -12.27 9.92
CA GLN A 310 -2.08 -11.86 9.02
C GLN A 310 -1.92 -12.86 7.86
N LEU A 311 -1.24 -12.44 6.79
CA LEU A 311 -1.02 -13.27 5.61
C LEU A 311 -0.32 -14.61 5.95
N THR A 312 0.64 -14.59 6.87
CA THR A 312 1.39 -15.77 7.33
C THR A 312 0.53 -16.78 8.10
N GLN A 313 -0.63 -16.36 8.60
CA GLN A 313 -1.58 -17.20 9.35
C GLN A 313 -2.64 -17.84 8.44
N SER A 314 -2.65 -17.51 7.15
CA SER A 314 -3.62 -18.04 6.19
C SER A 314 -3.39 -19.53 5.93
N GLU A 315 -4.39 -20.36 6.27
CA GLU A 315 -4.38 -21.79 5.91
C GLU A 315 -4.30 -22.01 4.41
N GLU A 316 -4.94 -21.14 3.62
CA GLU A 316 -4.94 -21.20 2.16
C GLU A 316 -3.54 -20.96 1.58
N ILE A 317 -2.76 -20.05 2.16
CA ILE A 317 -1.36 -19.84 1.77
C ILE A 317 -0.47 -20.99 2.23
N GLN A 318 -0.71 -21.55 3.42
CA GLN A 318 0.04 -22.72 3.89
C GLN A 318 -0.19 -23.95 2.99
N ARG A 319 -1.42 -24.12 2.47
CA ARG A 319 -1.73 -25.15 1.47
C ARG A 319 -1.14 -24.82 0.10
N GLU A 320 -1.10 -23.54 -0.26
CA GLU A 320 -0.67 -23.08 -1.57
C GLU A 320 0.15 -21.78 -1.53
N LEU A 321 1.47 -21.93 -1.44
CA LEU A 321 2.42 -20.81 -1.38
C LEU A 321 2.37 -19.85 -2.58
N LEU A 322 1.88 -20.31 -3.73
CA LEU A 322 1.68 -19.45 -4.90
C LEU A 322 0.64 -18.35 -4.66
N LEU A 323 -0.31 -18.56 -3.74
CA LEU A 323 -1.34 -17.58 -3.42
C LEU A 323 -0.74 -16.32 -2.79
N GLU A 324 0.31 -16.45 -1.99
CA GLU A 324 1.04 -15.31 -1.43
C GLU A 324 1.61 -14.41 -2.54
N HIS A 325 2.21 -15.02 -3.55
CA HIS A 325 2.76 -14.33 -4.72
C HIS A 325 1.66 -13.65 -5.54
N VAL A 326 0.50 -14.30 -5.70
CA VAL A 326 -0.67 -13.71 -6.35
C VAL A 326 -1.13 -12.45 -5.62
N VAL A 327 -1.30 -12.50 -4.30
CA VAL A 327 -1.74 -11.35 -3.49
C VAL A 327 -0.73 -10.21 -3.58
N LYS A 328 0.56 -10.50 -3.38
CA LYS A 328 1.64 -9.49 -3.47
C LYS A 328 1.70 -8.85 -4.86
N ALA A 329 1.60 -9.63 -5.92
CA ALA A 329 1.60 -9.11 -7.30
C ALA A 329 0.39 -8.23 -7.61
N ILE A 330 -0.81 -8.61 -7.14
CA ILE A 330 -2.01 -7.78 -7.33
C ILE A 330 -1.87 -6.45 -6.58
N LEU A 331 -1.39 -6.47 -5.34
CA LEU A 331 -1.19 -5.25 -4.54
C LEU A 331 -0.07 -4.34 -5.07
N ALA A 332 0.91 -4.91 -5.75
CA ALA A 332 1.98 -4.19 -6.42
C ALA A 332 1.55 -3.60 -7.78
N PHE A 333 0.47 -4.09 -8.39
CA PHE A 333 0.10 -3.74 -9.75
C PHE A 333 -0.35 -2.27 -9.89
N PRO A 334 0.23 -1.47 -10.82
CA PRO A 334 -0.02 -0.03 -10.91
C PRO A 334 -1.48 0.36 -11.17
N SER A 335 -2.24 -0.47 -11.88
CA SER A 335 -3.67 -0.21 -12.17
C SER A 335 -4.54 -0.24 -10.90
N TYR A 336 -4.01 -0.79 -9.81
CA TYR A 336 -4.64 -0.82 -8.49
C TYR A 336 -4.20 0.36 -7.59
N ARG A 337 -3.41 1.29 -8.13
CA ARG A 337 -2.92 2.50 -7.45
C ARG A 337 -3.50 3.77 -8.09
N THR A 338 -4.82 3.88 -8.16
CA THR A 338 -5.42 5.22 -8.29
C THR A 338 -5.34 5.92 -6.94
N THR A 339 -5.38 7.26 -6.88
CA THR A 339 -5.28 8.01 -5.60
C THR A 339 -6.35 7.62 -4.58
N ARG A 340 -7.54 7.16 -5.02
CA ARG A 340 -8.57 6.58 -4.13
C ARG A 340 -8.20 5.20 -3.61
N ASP A 341 -7.50 4.40 -4.43
CA ASP A 341 -7.13 3.03 -4.10
C ASP A 341 -5.84 2.96 -3.25
N GLU A 342 -5.01 4.01 -3.24
CA GLU A 342 -3.79 4.05 -2.41
C GLU A 342 -4.07 3.90 -0.92
N ASN A 343 -5.11 4.57 -0.40
CA ASN A 343 -5.52 4.42 0.99
C ASN A 343 -6.02 3.00 1.29
N ILE A 344 -6.80 2.41 0.37
CA ILE A 344 -7.33 1.04 0.52
C ILE A 344 -6.18 0.03 0.48
N ASN A 345 -5.25 0.21 -0.47
CA ASN A 345 -4.06 -0.60 -0.61
C ASN A 345 -3.21 -0.55 0.67
N LEU A 346 -3.04 0.63 1.27
CA LEU A 346 -2.31 0.80 2.52
C LEU A 346 -3.02 0.09 3.69
N ILE A 347 -4.35 0.20 3.81
CA ILE A 347 -5.14 -0.55 4.81
C ILE A 347 -4.95 -2.05 4.64
N ILE A 348 -5.11 -2.58 3.42
CA ILE A 348 -4.98 -4.01 3.13
C ILE A 348 -3.56 -4.49 3.44
N ARG A 349 -2.54 -3.73 3.04
CA ARG A 349 -1.14 -4.08 3.29
C ARG A 349 -0.79 -4.07 4.78
N SER A 350 -1.24 -3.06 5.51
CA SER A 350 -1.08 -3.02 6.97
C SER A 350 -1.78 -4.22 7.62
N TRP A 351 -2.97 -4.57 7.17
CA TRP A 351 -3.71 -5.73 7.69
C TRP A 351 -2.97 -7.04 7.43
N LEU A 352 -2.54 -7.25 6.18
CA LEU A 352 -1.86 -8.46 5.78
C LEU A 352 -0.41 -8.54 6.28
N GLY A 353 0.12 -7.47 6.89
CA GLY A 353 1.52 -7.38 7.32
C GLY A 353 2.52 -7.30 6.17
N ILE A 354 2.12 -6.74 5.02
CA ILE A 354 2.93 -6.65 3.81
C ILE A 354 3.63 -5.28 3.74
N THR A 355 4.95 -5.26 3.87
CA THR A 355 5.76 -4.05 3.77
C THR A 355 6.13 -3.70 2.33
N ASP A 356 6.77 -2.55 2.08
CA ASP A 356 7.23 -2.17 0.73
C ASP A 356 8.35 -3.08 0.21
N ARG A 357 9.06 -3.77 1.11
CA ARG A 357 10.11 -4.72 0.76
C ARG A 357 9.58 -6.07 0.30
N ASP A 358 8.37 -6.42 0.74
CA ASP A 358 7.73 -7.68 0.41
C ASP A 358 7.04 -7.65 -0.96
N LEU A 359 6.83 -6.45 -1.51
CA LEU A 359 6.20 -6.27 -2.81
C LEU A 359 7.24 -6.41 -3.94
N PRO A 360 6.92 -7.16 -5.01
CA PRO A 360 7.76 -7.17 -6.20
C PRO A 360 7.81 -5.77 -6.84
N SER A 361 8.92 -5.49 -7.52
CA SER A 361 9.02 -4.31 -8.40
C SER A 361 7.98 -4.38 -9.52
N ILE A 362 7.78 -3.27 -10.25
CA ILE A 362 6.80 -3.20 -11.34
C ILE A 362 7.13 -4.22 -12.44
N ASP A 363 8.41 -4.38 -12.78
CA ASP A 363 8.82 -5.32 -13.83
C ASP A 363 8.72 -6.78 -13.37
N GLU A 364 9.09 -7.08 -12.13
CA GLU A 364 8.85 -8.40 -11.53
C GLU A 364 7.35 -8.72 -11.47
N THR A 365 6.52 -7.75 -11.08
CA THR A 365 5.05 -7.90 -11.06
C THR A 365 4.53 -8.26 -12.44
N ARG A 366 5.01 -7.59 -13.50
CA ARG A 366 4.65 -7.94 -14.88
C ARG A 366 5.06 -9.37 -15.19
N ILE A 367 6.27 -9.79 -14.88
CA ILE A 367 6.75 -11.15 -15.13
C ILE A 367 5.86 -12.18 -14.41
N ILE A 368 5.58 -11.97 -13.12
CA ILE A 368 4.73 -12.83 -12.29
C ILE A 368 3.33 -12.96 -12.89
N LEU A 369 2.72 -11.85 -13.30
CA LEU A 369 1.37 -11.83 -13.88
C LEU A 369 1.27 -12.41 -15.30
N HIS A 370 2.40 -12.77 -15.93
CA HIS A 370 2.41 -13.53 -17.19
C HIS A 370 2.59 -15.04 -16.98
N GLN A 371 2.89 -15.49 -15.75
CA GLN A 371 3.05 -16.92 -15.46
C GLN A 371 1.69 -17.63 -15.50
N SER A 372 1.62 -18.76 -16.21
CA SER A 372 0.37 -19.50 -16.39
C SER A 372 -0.20 -20.06 -15.09
N SER A 373 0.65 -20.47 -14.15
CA SER A 373 0.25 -20.93 -12.81
C SER A 373 -0.42 -19.82 -12.00
N ILE A 374 0.18 -18.62 -12.01
CA ILE A 374 -0.35 -17.41 -11.34
C ILE A 374 -1.68 -17.01 -11.96
N LEU A 375 -1.77 -16.91 -13.28
CA LEU A 375 -3.01 -16.60 -13.98
C LEU A 375 -4.11 -17.64 -13.69
N THR A 376 -3.77 -18.93 -13.71
CA THR A 376 -4.72 -19.99 -13.35
C THR A 376 -5.34 -19.71 -11.99
N LYS A 377 -4.54 -19.34 -10.98
CA LYS A 377 -5.02 -19.04 -9.63
C LYS A 377 -5.84 -17.78 -9.54
N ILE A 378 -5.41 -16.71 -10.21
CA ILE A 378 -6.15 -15.45 -10.27
C ILE A 378 -7.56 -15.70 -10.82
N TYR A 379 -7.68 -16.41 -11.95
CA TYR A 379 -8.98 -16.62 -12.57
C TYR A 379 -9.84 -17.67 -11.84
N SER A 380 -9.25 -18.78 -11.40
CA SER A 380 -10.00 -19.84 -10.70
C SER A 380 -10.53 -19.40 -9.33
N ARG A 381 -9.93 -18.36 -8.73
CA ARG A 381 -10.39 -17.71 -7.49
C ARG A 381 -11.24 -16.45 -7.70
N CYS A 382 -11.67 -16.17 -8.94
CA CYS A 382 -12.47 -14.99 -9.27
C CYS A 382 -11.75 -13.63 -9.06
N LEU A 383 -10.42 -13.60 -8.93
CA LEU A 383 -9.67 -12.35 -8.76
C LEU A 383 -9.52 -11.54 -10.05
N ALA A 384 -9.85 -12.13 -11.21
CA ALA A 384 -10.02 -11.43 -12.49
C ALA A 384 -11.24 -11.94 -13.25
N ASN A 385 -11.83 -11.10 -14.11
CA ASN A 385 -13.11 -11.41 -14.78
C ASN A 385 -13.13 -11.30 -16.31
N LYS A 386 -12.06 -10.83 -16.94
CA LYS A 386 -11.96 -10.73 -18.42
C LYS A 386 -10.52 -10.97 -18.88
N THR A 387 -10.33 -11.12 -20.19
CA THR A 387 -9.01 -11.20 -20.83
C THR A 387 -8.82 -10.01 -21.79
N PRO A 388 -7.72 -9.23 -21.70
CA PRO A 388 -6.63 -9.32 -20.70
C PRO A 388 -7.12 -9.07 -19.28
N HIS A 389 -6.38 -9.59 -18.28
CA HIS A 389 -6.82 -9.63 -16.89
C HIS A 389 -7.17 -8.24 -16.35
N LEU A 390 -8.39 -8.11 -15.83
CA LEU A 390 -8.80 -6.96 -15.02
C LEU A 390 -9.12 -7.48 -13.63
N PHE A 391 -8.33 -7.04 -12.66
CA PHE A 391 -8.50 -7.45 -11.28
C PHE A 391 -9.83 -6.95 -10.73
N THR A 392 -10.57 -7.86 -10.11
CA THR A 392 -11.84 -7.57 -9.46
C THR A 392 -11.75 -8.13 -8.05
N LEU A 393 -11.20 -7.35 -7.12
CA LEU A 393 -11.06 -7.79 -5.74
C LEU A 393 -12.33 -7.60 -4.90
N SER A 394 -13.33 -6.89 -5.40
CA SER A 394 -14.61 -6.76 -4.72
C SER A 394 -15.31 -8.11 -4.60
N LYS A 395 -15.89 -8.38 -3.44
CA LYS A 395 -16.70 -9.57 -3.20
C LYS A 395 -17.86 -9.62 -4.20
N PRO A 396 -18.05 -10.76 -4.89
CA PRO A 396 -19.18 -10.92 -5.78
C PRO A 396 -20.50 -10.80 -5.00
N THR A 397 -21.45 -10.05 -5.57
CA THR A 397 -22.82 -9.98 -5.07
C THR A 397 -23.60 -11.18 -5.58
N HIS A 398 -24.11 -12.02 -4.68
CA HIS A 398 -24.97 -13.13 -5.05
C HIS A 398 -26.40 -12.64 -5.31
N GLU A 399 -26.83 -12.69 -6.56
CA GLU A 399 -28.22 -12.46 -6.94
C GLU A 399 -28.90 -13.80 -7.23
N THR A 400 -30.05 -14.04 -6.59
CA THR A 400 -30.91 -15.19 -6.91
C THR A 400 -32.10 -14.74 -7.73
N GLU A 401 -32.28 -15.33 -8.91
CA GLU A 401 -33.39 -15.10 -9.81
C GLU A 401 -34.26 -16.37 -9.91
N PHE A 402 -35.57 -16.20 -9.98
CA PHE A 402 -36.51 -17.28 -10.24
C PHE A 402 -37.14 -17.08 -11.62
N VAL A 403 -37.06 -18.10 -12.47
CA VAL A 403 -37.56 -18.09 -13.84
C VAL A 403 -38.52 -19.26 -14.02
N THR A 404 -39.65 -19.03 -14.70
CA THR A 404 -40.54 -20.12 -15.13
C THR A 404 -40.25 -20.42 -16.59
N ALA A 405 -39.89 -21.67 -16.89
CA ALA A 405 -39.63 -22.09 -18.26
C ALA A 405 -40.90 -22.04 -19.11
N GLU A 406 -40.76 -21.50 -20.32
CA GLU A 406 -41.83 -21.49 -21.33
C GLU A 406 -42.11 -22.90 -21.85
N PRO A 407 -43.35 -23.20 -22.27
CA PRO A 407 -43.76 -24.56 -22.65
C PRO A 407 -42.99 -25.17 -23.82
N ASN A 408 -42.41 -24.36 -24.70
CA ASN A 408 -41.72 -24.83 -25.90
C ASN A 408 -40.21 -24.65 -25.76
N PHE A 409 -39.77 -23.41 -25.57
CA PHE A 409 -38.38 -23.07 -25.64
C PHE A 409 -38.06 -21.89 -24.71
N THR A 410 -37.13 -22.09 -23.79
CA THR A 410 -36.60 -21.03 -22.93
C THR A 410 -35.13 -20.82 -23.26
N HIS A 411 -34.75 -19.57 -23.51
CA HIS A 411 -33.36 -19.20 -23.76
C HIS A 411 -32.86 -18.23 -22.69
N MET A 412 -31.68 -18.53 -22.14
CA MET A 412 -31.05 -17.74 -21.11
C MET A 412 -29.59 -17.49 -21.46
N THR A 413 -29.07 -16.32 -21.07
CA THR A 413 -27.65 -15.99 -21.21
C THR A 413 -27.07 -15.61 -19.86
N VAL A 414 -26.07 -16.38 -19.40
CA VAL A 414 -25.31 -16.10 -18.19
C VAL A 414 -24.01 -15.40 -18.57
N LYS A 415 -23.80 -14.20 -18.03
CA LYS A 415 -22.58 -13.41 -18.23
C LYS A 415 -21.54 -13.81 -17.20
N GLY A 416 -20.34 -14.16 -17.65
CA GLY A 416 -19.31 -14.76 -16.79
C GLY A 416 -18.77 -13.86 -15.67
N GLU A 417 -18.98 -12.54 -15.74
CA GLU A 417 -18.59 -11.57 -14.73
C GLU A 417 -19.61 -11.36 -13.61
N ILE A 418 -20.83 -11.90 -13.72
CA ILE A 418 -21.93 -11.69 -12.77
C ILE A 418 -22.13 -12.94 -11.93
N ASP A 419 -21.94 -12.84 -10.61
CA ASP A 419 -22.23 -13.97 -9.72
C ASP A 419 -23.75 -14.07 -9.57
N ARG A 420 -24.32 -15.21 -9.97
CA ARG A 420 -25.77 -15.35 -10.11
C ARG A 420 -26.20 -16.79 -9.91
N VAL A 421 -27.30 -16.95 -9.21
CA VAL A 421 -28.05 -18.20 -9.08
C VAL A 421 -29.37 -18.00 -9.80
N ILE A 422 -29.74 -18.90 -10.71
CA ILE A 422 -31.02 -18.85 -11.41
C ILE A 422 -31.74 -20.17 -11.17
N CYS A 423 -32.88 -20.10 -10.49
CA CYS A 423 -33.77 -21.23 -10.24
C CYS A 423 -34.83 -21.26 -11.33
N VAL A 424 -34.83 -22.30 -12.16
CA VAL A 424 -35.77 -22.45 -13.27
C VAL A 424 -36.80 -23.53 -12.95
N ASN A 425 -38.07 -23.15 -12.88
CA ASN A 425 -39.17 -24.07 -12.64
C ASN A 425 -39.88 -24.38 -13.96
N THR A 426 -40.18 -25.66 -14.21
CA THR A 426 -40.98 -26.07 -15.37
C THR A 426 -42.43 -26.33 -14.97
N ARG A 427 -43.31 -26.35 -15.97
CA ARG A 427 -44.61 -27.02 -15.82
C ARG A 427 -44.42 -28.54 -15.75
N TYR A 428 -45.51 -29.27 -15.58
CA TYR A 428 -45.52 -30.73 -15.67
C TYR A 428 -45.08 -31.19 -17.07
N ILE A 429 -44.00 -31.97 -17.12
CA ILE A 429 -43.37 -32.49 -18.33
C ILE A 429 -43.01 -33.96 -18.14
N PHE A 430 -42.77 -34.66 -19.25
CA PHE A 430 -42.16 -36.00 -19.22
C PHE A 430 -40.65 -35.91 -19.48
N ARG A 431 -40.27 -35.00 -20.38
CA ARG A 431 -38.90 -34.85 -20.86
C ARG A 431 -38.51 -33.39 -21.07
N ALA A 432 -37.21 -33.14 -20.97
CA ALA A 432 -36.61 -31.88 -21.36
C ALA A 432 -35.29 -32.12 -22.10
N TRP A 433 -34.98 -31.25 -23.06
CA TRP A 433 -33.63 -31.15 -23.63
C TRP A 433 -33.00 -29.86 -23.15
N ILE A 434 -31.83 -29.99 -22.54
CA ILE A 434 -31.08 -28.85 -22.02
C ILE A 434 -29.77 -28.77 -22.78
N SER A 435 -29.57 -27.65 -23.47
CA SER A 435 -28.36 -27.36 -24.22
C SER A 435 -27.60 -26.20 -23.58
N ILE A 436 -26.30 -26.35 -23.40
CA ILE A 436 -25.41 -25.31 -22.85
C ILE A 436 -24.28 -25.09 -23.85
N SER A 437 -24.03 -23.84 -24.19
CA SER A 437 -22.92 -23.42 -25.05
C SER A 437 -22.11 -22.29 -24.41
N GLY A 438 -20.79 -22.37 -24.49
CA GLY A 438 -19.88 -21.37 -23.92
C GLY A 438 -19.04 -20.67 -24.98
N ARG A 439 -19.00 -19.33 -24.95
CA ARG A 439 -18.13 -18.53 -25.83
C ARG A 439 -17.47 -17.37 -25.10
N ILE A 440 -16.26 -16.98 -25.53
CA ILE A 440 -15.65 -15.72 -25.15
C ILE A 440 -16.04 -14.68 -26.20
N ASP A 441 -16.65 -13.60 -25.75
CA ASP A 441 -16.96 -12.46 -26.58
C ASP A 441 -15.66 -11.72 -26.94
N SER A 442 -15.33 -11.69 -28.23
CA SER A 442 -14.05 -11.16 -28.71
C SER A 442 -13.86 -9.66 -28.47
N VAL A 443 -14.95 -8.91 -28.29
CA VAL A 443 -14.91 -7.46 -28.08
C VAL A 443 -14.70 -7.13 -26.60
N SER A 444 -15.48 -7.77 -25.72
CA SER A 444 -15.44 -7.51 -24.28
C SER A 444 -14.41 -8.35 -23.53
N GLY A 445 -13.92 -9.44 -24.13
CA GLY A 445 -13.03 -10.42 -23.49
C GLY A 445 -13.71 -11.20 -22.36
N ARG A 446 -15.05 -11.22 -22.33
CA ARG A 446 -15.87 -11.83 -21.28
C ARG A 446 -16.49 -13.13 -21.78
N ALA A 447 -16.65 -14.09 -20.87
CA ALA A 447 -17.35 -15.32 -21.19
C ALA A 447 -18.87 -15.12 -21.15
N LYS A 448 -19.58 -15.78 -22.05
CA LYS A 448 -21.04 -15.85 -22.14
C LYS A 448 -21.44 -17.30 -22.30
N HIS A 449 -22.38 -17.74 -21.46
CA HIS A 449 -22.98 -19.07 -21.52
C HIS A 449 -24.41 -18.94 -22.00
N ASN A 450 -24.78 -19.59 -23.09
CA ASN A 450 -26.17 -19.66 -23.54
C ASN A 450 -26.74 -21.00 -23.14
N ILE A 451 -27.87 -20.96 -22.44
CA ILE A 451 -28.58 -22.14 -21.95
C ILE A 451 -29.93 -22.15 -22.65
N GLN A 452 -30.25 -23.26 -23.30
CA GLN A 452 -31.49 -23.49 -24.00
C GLN A 452 -32.20 -24.67 -23.38
N ILE A 453 -33.48 -24.50 -23.08
CA ILE A 453 -34.32 -25.52 -22.46
C ILE A 453 -35.51 -25.72 -23.38
N MET A 454 -35.67 -26.94 -23.89
CA MET A 454 -36.81 -27.35 -24.69
C MET A 454 -37.61 -28.38 -23.90
N LEU A 455 -38.91 -28.14 -23.75
CA LEU A 455 -39.78 -28.98 -22.92
C LEU A 455 -40.68 -29.83 -23.80
N ASP A 456 -40.83 -31.11 -23.44
CA ASP A 456 -41.85 -31.98 -24.04
C ASP A 456 -43.11 -31.95 -23.16
N ALA A 457 -43.95 -30.95 -23.41
CA ALA A 457 -45.27 -30.84 -22.81
C ALA A 457 -46.30 -31.53 -23.72
N SER A 458 -46.18 -32.85 -23.90
CA SER A 458 -47.14 -33.61 -24.71
C SER A 458 -48.55 -33.59 -24.07
N ASN A 459 -49.35 -32.60 -24.46
CA ASN A 459 -50.81 -32.57 -24.33
C ASN A 459 -51.46 -32.65 -25.72
N SER A 460 -50.93 -33.48 -26.63
CA SER A 460 -51.64 -33.74 -27.89
C SER A 460 -52.78 -34.72 -27.64
N SER A 461 -53.92 -34.15 -27.23
CA SER A 461 -55.25 -34.68 -27.50
C SER A 461 -55.47 -34.75 -29.02
N THR A 462 -54.79 -35.68 -29.68
CA THR A 462 -55.13 -36.15 -31.02
C THR A 462 -55.42 -37.63 -30.91
N SER A 463 -56.72 -37.88 -30.77
CA SER A 463 -57.38 -39.18 -30.83
C SER A 463 -57.00 -39.98 -32.08
N HIS A 464 -57.01 -41.31 -31.89
CA HIS A 464 -57.06 -42.39 -32.88
C HIS A 464 -55.74 -42.87 -33.51
N SER A 465 -55.08 -43.82 -32.87
CA SER A 465 -55.21 -45.23 -33.26
C SER A 465 -54.44 -46.14 -32.30
N ALA A 466 -55.10 -47.23 -31.93
CA ALA A 466 -54.62 -48.25 -31.02
C ALA A 466 -53.45 -49.05 -31.63
N GLN A 467 -52.44 -49.38 -30.83
CA GLN A 467 -52.17 -50.76 -30.38
C GLN A 467 -50.86 -50.84 -29.58
N GLN A 468 -51.01 -51.33 -28.35
CA GLN A 468 -50.11 -52.28 -27.67
C GLN A 468 -48.61 -51.96 -27.62
N ASN A 469 -48.20 -51.28 -26.54
CA ASN A 469 -47.45 -51.96 -25.47
C ASN A 469 -47.51 -51.10 -24.20
N GLN A 470 -48.06 -51.66 -23.13
CA GLN A 470 -48.09 -51.07 -21.79
C GLN A 470 -46.67 -50.98 -21.23
N ILE A 471 -45.97 -49.88 -21.55
CA ILE A 471 -44.95 -49.34 -20.68
C ILE A 471 -45.70 -48.36 -19.78
N SER A 472 -45.65 -48.56 -18.47
CA SER A 472 -46.18 -47.64 -17.47
C SER A 472 -45.57 -46.25 -17.68
N LEU A 473 -46.27 -45.38 -18.41
CA LEU A 473 -45.88 -43.99 -18.59
C LEU A 473 -46.03 -43.30 -17.23
N SER A 474 -44.90 -42.86 -16.68
CA SER A 474 -44.81 -42.04 -15.47
C SER A 474 -45.73 -40.82 -15.59
N SER A 475 -46.41 -40.42 -14.52
CA SER A 475 -47.22 -39.19 -14.56
C SER A 475 -46.31 -37.98 -14.80
N PRO A 476 -46.71 -36.98 -15.61
CA PRO A 476 -45.87 -35.82 -15.85
C PRO A 476 -45.59 -35.09 -14.54
N GLN A 477 -44.34 -34.66 -14.33
CA GLN A 477 -43.86 -34.02 -13.09
C GLN A 477 -43.29 -32.64 -13.41
N SER A 478 -43.39 -31.70 -12.47
CA SER A 478 -42.66 -30.44 -12.55
C SER A 478 -41.19 -30.66 -12.25
N MET A 479 -40.30 -30.02 -12.98
CA MET A 479 -38.86 -30.07 -12.77
C MET A 479 -38.36 -28.72 -12.27
N ASN A 480 -37.51 -28.75 -11.24
CA ASN A 480 -36.75 -27.59 -10.80
C ASN A 480 -35.30 -27.74 -11.27
N MET A 481 -34.74 -26.66 -11.81
CA MET A 481 -33.35 -26.59 -12.24
C MET A 481 -32.62 -25.46 -11.54
N LEU A 482 -31.34 -25.64 -11.28
CA LEU A 482 -30.47 -24.62 -10.70
C LEU A 482 -29.36 -24.29 -11.69
N ILE A 483 -29.19 -23.01 -12.03
CA ILE A 483 -28.05 -22.55 -12.82
C ILE A 483 -27.21 -21.65 -11.92
N TYR A 484 -25.99 -22.07 -11.61
CA TYR A 484 -25.07 -21.35 -10.73
C TYR A 484 -23.84 -20.85 -11.49
N ASN A 485 -23.63 -19.54 -11.52
CA ASN A 485 -22.41 -18.96 -12.05
C ASN A 485 -21.31 -18.91 -10.98
N ALA A 486 -20.40 -19.87 -11.01
CA ALA A 486 -19.38 -20.07 -9.98
C ALA A 486 -18.26 -19.03 -10.01
N ARG A 487 -18.03 -18.35 -11.15
CA ARG A 487 -16.92 -17.40 -11.37
C ARG A 487 -15.51 -17.89 -10.94
N GLY A 488 -15.33 -19.20 -10.79
CA GLY A 488 -14.13 -19.81 -10.22
C GLY A 488 -14.46 -20.70 -9.02
N ILE A 489 -14.18 -21.99 -9.18
CA ILE A 489 -14.50 -23.03 -8.18
C ILE A 489 -13.44 -23.20 -7.10
N THR A 490 -12.27 -22.58 -7.22
CA THR A 490 -11.22 -22.69 -6.19
C THR A 490 -11.38 -21.64 -5.09
N ARG A 491 -12.48 -20.90 -5.08
CA ARG A 491 -12.83 -20.02 -3.96
C ARG A 491 -13.18 -20.90 -2.77
N PRO A 492 -12.68 -20.62 -1.55
CA PRO A 492 -12.97 -21.45 -0.40
C PRO A 492 -14.46 -21.55 -0.05
N SER A 493 -15.26 -20.54 -0.37
CA SER A 493 -16.73 -20.52 -0.20
C SER A 493 -17.52 -21.32 -1.23
N PHE A 494 -16.94 -21.69 -2.38
CA PHE A 494 -17.70 -22.21 -3.52
C PHE A 494 -18.49 -23.50 -3.20
N PHE A 495 -17.83 -24.53 -2.69
CA PHE A 495 -18.49 -25.82 -2.41
C PHE A 495 -19.56 -25.71 -1.31
N PRO A 496 -19.30 -25.04 -0.16
CA PRO A 496 -20.33 -24.75 0.82
C PRO A 496 -21.57 -24.05 0.22
N THR A 497 -21.38 -22.97 -0.54
CA THR A 497 -22.49 -22.23 -1.15
C THR A 497 -23.26 -23.05 -2.20
N LEU A 498 -22.57 -23.86 -3.00
CA LEU A 498 -23.23 -24.78 -3.92
C LEU A 498 -24.03 -25.85 -3.16
N HIS A 499 -23.47 -26.43 -2.09
CA HIS A 499 -24.18 -27.41 -1.27
C HIS A 499 -25.44 -26.83 -0.62
N ASP A 500 -25.35 -25.62 -0.07
CA ASP A 500 -26.50 -24.89 0.47
C ASP A 500 -27.56 -24.67 -0.60
N SER A 501 -27.15 -24.24 -1.81
CA SER A 501 -28.06 -24.01 -2.93
C SER A 501 -28.77 -25.29 -3.38
N LEU A 502 -28.05 -26.42 -3.47
CA LEU A 502 -28.61 -27.72 -3.80
C LEU A 502 -29.56 -28.23 -2.72
N THR A 503 -29.27 -27.94 -1.45
CA THR A 503 -30.10 -28.35 -0.31
C THR A 503 -31.38 -27.53 -0.20
N ILE A 504 -31.27 -26.20 -0.37
CA ILE A 504 -32.39 -25.26 -0.28
C ILE A 504 -33.35 -25.44 -1.45
N HIS A 505 -32.83 -25.53 -2.68
CA HIS A 505 -33.67 -25.53 -3.88
C HIS A 505 -34.02 -26.93 -4.38
N ARG A 506 -33.30 -27.97 -3.94
CA ARG A 506 -33.48 -29.38 -4.32
C ARG A 506 -33.71 -29.61 -5.82
N PRO A 507 -32.92 -29.00 -6.71
CA PRO A 507 -33.13 -29.12 -8.15
C PRO A 507 -32.99 -30.57 -8.63
N ALA A 508 -33.79 -30.98 -9.62
CA ALA A 508 -33.56 -32.23 -10.34
C ALA A 508 -32.28 -32.16 -11.18
N VAL A 509 -31.95 -30.96 -11.70
CA VAL A 509 -30.75 -30.70 -12.51
C VAL A 509 -30.07 -29.43 -12.05
N ALA A 510 -28.76 -29.46 -11.86
CA ALA A 510 -27.96 -28.27 -11.64
C ALA A 510 -26.87 -28.10 -12.71
N ILE A 511 -26.68 -26.85 -13.13
CA ILE A 511 -25.71 -26.41 -14.12
C ILE A 511 -24.80 -25.41 -13.46
N VAL A 512 -23.52 -25.73 -13.35
CA VAL A 512 -22.52 -24.79 -12.85
C VAL A 512 -21.79 -24.19 -14.05
N THR A 513 -21.69 -22.87 -14.14
CA THR A 513 -20.97 -22.15 -15.21
C THR A 513 -19.80 -21.35 -14.64
N GLU A 514 -18.89 -20.89 -15.50
CA GLU A 514 -17.63 -20.24 -15.11
C GLU A 514 -16.84 -21.03 -14.09
N THR A 515 -16.61 -22.31 -14.37
CA THR A 515 -15.82 -23.14 -13.46
C THR A 515 -14.36 -22.71 -13.42
N ARG A 516 -13.84 -22.20 -14.56
CA ARG A 516 -12.50 -21.60 -14.76
C ARG A 516 -11.30 -22.47 -14.41
N LEU A 517 -11.55 -23.72 -14.02
CA LEU A 517 -10.54 -24.72 -13.78
C LEU A 517 -10.98 -26.05 -14.40
N ARG A 518 -10.02 -26.77 -14.95
CA ARG A 518 -10.23 -28.17 -15.37
C ARG A 518 -10.10 -29.05 -14.15
N VAL A 519 -11.15 -29.80 -13.84
CA VAL A 519 -11.20 -30.71 -12.69
C VAL A 519 -11.57 -32.09 -13.18
N ARG A 520 -11.03 -33.11 -12.50
CA ARG A 520 -11.37 -34.50 -12.76
C ARG A 520 -12.77 -34.79 -12.26
N ILE A 521 -13.53 -35.60 -13.00
CA ILE A 521 -14.95 -35.85 -12.68
C ILE A 521 -15.07 -36.48 -11.29
N GLU A 522 -14.16 -37.39 -10.96
CA GLU A 522 -14.13 -38.13 -9.70
C GLU A 522 -13.96 -37.20 -8.48
N GLU A 523 -13.22 -36.11 -8.64
CA GLU A 523 -13.00 -35.11 -7.57
C GLU A 523 -14.27 -34.31 -7.28
N ILE A 524 -15.12 -34.11 -8.30
CA ILE A 524 -16.40 -33.39 -8.19
C ILE A 524 -17.45 -34.33 -7.62
N GLU A 525 -17.53 -35.56 -8.11
CA GLU A 525 -18.50 -36.56 -7.63
C GLU A 525 -18.36 -36.85 -6.14
N ALA A 526 -17.12 -36.87 -5.62
CA ALA A 526 -16.86 -37.04 -4.19
C ALA A 526 -17.45 -35.94 -3.30
N GLN A 527 -17.93 -34.83 -3.86
CA GLN A 527 -18.51 -33.70 -3.11
C GLN A 527 -20.03 -33.79 -2.95
N PHE A 528 -20.70 -34.76 -3.61
CA PHE A 528 -22.16 -34.82 -3.64
C PHE A 528 -22.68 -36.26 -3.47
N ASP A 529 -23.52 -36.48 -2.45
CA ASP A 529 -24.07 -37.82 -2.17
C ASP A 529 -25.24 -38.20 -3.10
N ASN A 530 -26.13 -37.24 -3.39
CA ASN A 530 -27.38 -37.48 -4.12
C ASN A 530 -27.34 -37.02 -5.59
N TYR A 531 -26.32 -36.26 -5.98
CA TYR A 531 -26.17 -35.75 -7.33
C TYR A 531 -25.10 -36.52 -8.08
N ARG A 532 -25.39 -36.88 -9.33
CA ARG A 532 -24.43 -37.49 -10.25
C ARG A 532 -23.89 -36.50 -11.23
N PHE A 533 -22.61 -36.68 -11.58
CA PHE A 533 -21.98 -35.89 -12.61
C PHE A 533 -22.31 -36.47 -13.99
N LEU A 534 -22.85 -35.65 -14.87
CA LEU A 534 -23.18 -36.08 -16.23
C LEU A 534 -22.04 -35.75 -17.20
N HIS A 535 -21.57 -34.50 -17.19
CA HIS A 535 -20.52 -34.05 -18.11
C HIS A 535 -19.93 -32.68 -17.74
N CYS A 536 -18.78 -32.36 -18.33
CA CYS A 536 -18.14 -31.05 -18.20
C CYS A 536 -17.78 -30.44 -19.57
N ILE A 537 -17.87 -29.12 -19.65
CA ILE A 537 -17.23 -28.32 -20.70
C ILE A 537 -16.00 -27.70 -20.07
N ASN A 538 -14.84 -27.86 -20.71
CA ASN A 538 -13.59 -27.27 -20.23
C ASN A 538 -13.56 -25.75 -20.47
N PRO A 539 -12.94 -24.97 -19.56
CA PRO A 539 -12.69 -23.54 -19.79
C PRO A 539 -11.88 -23.28 -21.08
N HIS A 540 -12.12 -22.12 -21.69
CA HIS A 540 -11.32 -21.61 -22.80
C HIS A 540 -10.26 -20.64 -22.26
N GLY A 541 -9.00 -21.08 -22.24
CA GLY A 541 -7.96 -20.38 -21.48
C GLY A 541 -8.32 -20.43 -20.00
N TYR A 542 -8.57 -19.27 -19.40
CA TYR A 542 -8.88 -19.11 -17.97
C TYR A 542 -10.36 -18.76 -17.69
N LEU A 543 -11.20 -18.67 -18.72
CA LEU A 543 -12.60 -18.25 -18.61
C LEU A 543 -13.55 -19.33 -19.11
N GLY A 544 -14.80 -19.31 -18.66
CA GLY A 544 -15.79 -20.32 -19.03
C GLY A 544 -15.65 -21.61 -18.23
N GLY A 545 -16.05 -22.70 -18.90
CA GLY A 545 -16.19 -24.01 -18.30
C GLY A 545 -17.55 -24.17 -17.62
N SER A 546 -18.11 -25.38 -17.72
CA SER A 546 -19.43 -25.69 -17.18
C SER A 546 -19.52 -27.13 -16.70
N TRP A 547 -20.33 -27.38 -15.68
CA TRP A 547 -20.67 -28.71 -15.17
C TRP A 547 -22.16 -28.96 -15.31
N PHE A 548 -22.50 -30.21 -15.61
CA PHE A 548 -23.86 -30.71 -15.64
C PHE A 548 -24.00 -31.81 -14.58
N ILE A 549 -24.83 -31.58 -13.58
CA ILE A 549 -25.10 -32.53 -12.49
C ILE A 549 -26.60 -32.72 -12.32
N PHE A 550 -27.04 -33.89 -11.87
CA PHE A 550 -28.47 -34.19 -11.72
C PHE A 550 -28.74 -35.10 -10.51
N ASP A 551 -29.92 -34.96 -9.91
CA ASP A 551 -30.38 -35.82 -8.81
C ASP A 551 -30.93 -37.13 -9.40
N GLN A 552 -30.21 -38.22 -9.15
CA GLN A 552 -30.55 -39.56 -9.65
C GLN A 552 -31.88 -40.10 -9.10
N ASN A 553 -32.37 -39.53 -7.99
CA ASN A 553 -33.65 -39.91 -7.40
C ASN A 553 -34.83 -39.17 -8.02
N GLN A 554 -34.59 -38.05 -8.70
CA GLN A 554 -35.64 -37.22 -9.32
C GLN A 554 -35.72 -37.40 -10.83
N CYS A 555 -34.60 -37.69 -11.49
CA CYS A 555 -34.58 -37.82 -12.94
C CYS A 555 -33.48 -38.75 -13.45
N SER A 556 -33.61 -39.17 -14.70
CA SER A 556 -32.53 -39.77 -15.48
C SER A 556 -32.05 -38.80 -16.54
N ALA A 557 -30.75 -38.80 -16.81
CA ALA A 557 -30.13 -37.90 -17.78
C ALA A 557 -29.21 -38.68 -18.72
N ARG A 558 -29.21 -38.34 -20.01
CA ARG A 558 -28.23 -38.83 -20.98
C ARG A 558 -27.74 -37.73 -21.89
N ILE A 559 -26.49 -37.84 -22.34
CA ILE A 559 -25.93 -36.94 -23.34
C ILE A 559 -26.47 -37.31 -24.72
N VAL A 560 -27.07 -36.32 -25.38
CA VAL A 560 -27.54 -36.41 -26.77
C VAL A 560 -26.45 -35.94 -27.72
N ASN A 561 -25.77 -34.86 -27.37
CA ASN A 561 -24.67 -34.30 -28.13
C ASN A 561 -23.63 -33.69 -27.19
N ALA A 562 -22.35 -33.88 -27.50
CA ALA A 562 -21.25 -33.25 -26.79
C ALA A 562 -20.18 -32.82 -27.80
N ALA A 563 -19.90 -31.52 -27.80
CA ALA A 563 -18.82 -30.90 -28.54
C ALA A 563 -17.89 -30.19 -27.56
N ARG A 564 -16.78 -29.65 -28.08
CA ARG A 564 -15.76 -28.99 -27.24
C ARG A 564 -16.31 -27.83 -26.39
N ARG A 565 -17.37 -27.17 -26.86
CA ARG A 565 -17.93 -25.95 -26.25
C ARG A 565 -19.41 -26.04 -25.94
N ASP A 566 -20.06 -27.10 -26.39
CA ASP A 566 -21.51 -27.25 -26.37
C ASP A 566 -21.87 -28.64 -25.88
N ILE A 567 -22.91 -28.73 -25.08
CA ILE A 567 -23.48 -30.00 -24.63
C ILE A 567 -24.99 -29.94 -24.71
N THR A 568 -25.62 -31.03 -25.12
CA THR A 568 -27.06 -31.21 -25.05
C THR A 568 -27.36 -32.51 -24.31
N ALA A 569 -28.14 -32.41 -23.24
CA ALA A 569 -28.62 -33.54 -22.46
C ALA A 569 -30.13 -33.68 -22.60
N GLU A 570 -30.62 -34.92 -22.65
CA GLU A 570 -32.02 -35.26 -22.47
C GLU A 570 -32.24 -35.66 -21.01
N ILE A 571 -33.26 -35.09 -20.40
CA ILE A 571 -33.71 -35.37 -19.03
C ILE A 571 -35.07 -36.03 -19.13
N SER A 572 -35.25 -37.15 -18.42
CA SER A 572 -36.52 -37.87 -18.31
C SER A 572 -36.93 -37.97 -16.85
N LEU A 573 -38.17 -37.57 -16.55
CA LEU A 573 -38.77 -37.64 -15.22
C LEU A 573 -39.53 -38.97 -15.07
N GLY A 574 -39.19 -39.71 -14.02
CA GLY A 574 -39.65 -41.09 -13.76
C GLY A 574 -40.84 -41.18 -12.82
#